data_AF-A0A349MLH1-F1
#
_entry.id   AF-A0A349MLH1-F1
#
_cell.length_a   1.000
_cell.length_b   1.000
_cell.length_c   1.000
_cell.angle_alpha   90.00
_cell.angle_beta   90.00
_cell.angle_gamma   90.00
#
_symmetry.space_group_name_H-M   'P 1'
#
loop_
_entity.id
_entity.type
_entity.pdbx_description
1 polymer ?
#
loop_
_entity_poly.entity_id
_entity_poly.type
_entity_poly.pdbx_seq_one_letter_code
_entity_poly.pdbx_strand_id
1 'polypeptide(L)'
;MSTFSDIALTINLFATLAAGWALIWLYGSIWHRTKFDRDRFRFFALRDRLALLVMKGQIPERSLEHRILCRLLNGAIQSTGTFEIMQFLRFIANWSSDQNAQKDVDRVLKHMRGHENAEYREIVQETFELTSQMFKRDTWLLFRVIYPILKKLVRHLKSLLVLQRAWIRVTRVVEAENVVRSRLRAFAMAQ
;
A
#
# COMPACT_ATOMS: atom_id res chain seq x y z
N MET A 1 21.78 28.16 36.73
CA MET A 1 22.42 26.84 36.46
C MET A 1 21.48 25.83 35.79
N SER A 2 20.15 25.97 35.86
CA SER A 2 19.19 25.05 35.20
C SER A 2 19.13 25.17 33.67
N THR A 3 19.37 26.35 33.10
CA THR A 3 19.23 26.57 31.66
C THR A 3 20.26 25.82 30.81
N PHE A 4 21.44 25.54 31.35
CA PHE A 4 22.52 24.85 30.62
C PHE A 4 22.28 23.34 30.53
N SER A 5 21.70 22.72 31.57
CA SER A 5 21.31 21.31 31.56
C SER A 5 20.17 21.03 30.58
N ASP A 6 19.21 21.96 30.46
CA ASP A 6 18.04 21.80 29.58
C ASP A 6 18.44 21.86 28.09
N ILE A 7 19.40 22.72 27.74
CA ILE A 7 19.95 22.81 26.39
C ILE A 7 20.70 21.52 26.02
N ALA A 8 21.52 20.99 26.92
CA ALA A 8 22.25 19.74 26.70
C ALA A 8 21.30 18.54 26.51
N LEU A 9 20.23 18.46 27.29
CA LEU A 9 19.19 17.43 27.13
C LEU A 9 18.49 17.51 25.79
N THR A 10 18.14 18.72 25.33
CA THR A 10 17.45 18.94 24.07
C THR A 10 18.32 18.53 22.87
N ILE A 11 19.62 18.87 22.90
CA ILE A 11 20.58 18.49 21.86
C ILE A 11 20.75 16.96 21.81
N ASN A 12 20.88 16.29 22.97
CA ASN A 12 20.97 14.83 23.03
C ASN A 12 19.70 14.14 22.51
N LEU A 13 18.51 14.70 22.81
CA LEU A 13 17.26 14.17 22.29
C LEU A 13 17.22 14.26 20.75
N PHE A 14 17.63 15.40 20.19
CA PHE A 14 17.69 15.56 18.74
C PHE A 14 18.72 14.63 18.09
N ALA A 15 19.91 14.50 18.70
CA ALA A 15 20.96 13.62 18.21
C ALA A 15 20.52 12.14 18.21
N THR A 16 19.86 11.69 19.27
CA THR A 16 19.34 10.31 19.36
C THR A 16 18.19 10.05 18.38
N LEU A 17 17.29 11.02 18.17
CA LEU A 17 16.23 10.93 17.17
C LEU A 17 16.80 10.89 15.74
N ALA A 18 17.78 11.74 15.43
CA ALA A 18 18.46 11.75 14.14
C ALA A 18 19.23 10.44 13.90
N ALA A 19 19.93 9.93 14.90
CA ALA A 19 20.62 8.64 14.83
C ALA A 19 19.65 7.48 14.63
N GLY A 20 18.52 7.48 15.34
CA GLY A 20 17.45 6.49 15.16
C GLY A 20 16.85 6.53 13.75
N TRP A 21 16.62 7.73 13.22
CA TRP A 21 16.14 7.91 11.85
C TRP A 21 17.16 7.43 10.81
N ALA A 22 18.43 7.74 11.00
CA ALA A 22 19.52 7.28 10.14
C ALA A 22 19.64 5.75 10.17
N LEU A 23 19.51 5.11 11.33
CA LEU A 23 19.50 3.64 11.46
C LEU A 23 18.32 3.02 10.73
N ILE A 24 17.11 3.56 10.88
CA ILE A 24 15.91 3.08 10.15
C ILE A 24 16.12 3.23 8.64
N TRP A 25 16.65 4.37 8.20
CA TRP A 25 16.93 4.64 6.80
C TRP A 25 17.99 3.69 6.22
N LEU A 26 19.10 3.49 6.94
CA LEU A 26 20.19 2.62 6.51
C LEU A 26 19.74 1.15 6.47
N TYR A 27 19.03 0.69 7.51
CA TYR A 27 18.45 -0.64 7.56
C TYR A 27 17.43 -0.86 6.45
N GLY A 28 16.54 0.12 6.23
CA GLY A 28 15.56 0.09 5.15
C GLY A 28 16.20 0.08 3.76
N SER A 29 17.28 0.83 3.56
CA SER A 29 17.97 0.90 2.27
C SER A 29 18.72 -0.40 1.93
N ILE A 30 19.48 -0.95 2.87
CA ILE A 30 20.38 -2.09 2.59
C ILE A 30 19.63 -3.43 2.67
N TRP A 31 18.81 -3.63 3.69
CA TRP A 31 18.15 -4.92 3.93
C TRP A 31 17.00 -5.18 2.96
N HIS A 32 16.35 -4.11 2.51
CA HIS A 32 15.26 -4.24 1.55
C HIS A 32 15.80 -4.58 0.16
N ARG A 33 16.98 -4.03 -0.21
CA ARG A 33 17.68 -4.31 -1.47
C ARG A 33 18.00 -5.79 -1.65
N THR A 34 18.68 -6.38 -0.67
CA THR A 34 19.10 -7.79 -0.74
C THR A 34 17.93 -8.77 -0.80
N LYS A 35 16.81 -8.48 -0.13
CA LYS A 35 15.61 -9.34 -0.21
C LYS A 35 14.93 -9.28 -1.58
N PHE A 36 14.81 -8.10 -2.18
CA PHE A 36 14.22 -7.97 -3.51
C PHE A 36 15.08 -8.62 -4.60
N ASP A 37 16.40 -8.51 -4.49
CA ASP A 37 17.31 -9.19 -5.42
C ASP A 37 17.11 -10.71 -5.36
N ARG A 38 16.97 -11.27 -4.15
CA ARG A 38 16.66 -12.70 -3.99
C ARG A 38 15.37 -13.10 -4.68
N ASP A 39 14.28 -12.34 -4.48
CA ASP A 39 12.99 -12.64 -5.10
C ASP A 39 13.06 -12.50 -6.63
N ARG A 40 13.79 -11.49 -7.13
CA ARG A 40 14.05 -11.27 -8.55
C ARG A 40 14.79 -12.46 -9.18
N PHE A 41 15.83 -12.98 -8.52
CA PHE A 41 16.52 -14.18 -9.00
C PHE A 41 15.60 -15.40 -9.06
N ARG A 42 14.67 -15.55 -8.11
CA ARG A 42 13.69 -16.64 -8.16
C ARG A 42 12.74 -16.50 -9.36
N PHE A 43 12.28 -15.30 -9.68
CA PHE A 43 11.48 -15.10 -10.90
C PHE A 43 12.26 -15.35 -12.19
N PHE A 44 13.54 -14.98 -12.24
CA PHE A 44 14.39 -15.35 -13.38
C PHE A 44 14.53 -16.86 -13.51
N ALA A 45 14.80 -17.56 -12.41
CA ALA A 45 14.87 -19.02 -12.41
C ALA A 45 13.57 -19.67 -12.89
N LEU A 46 12.41 -19.17 -12.47
CA LEU A 46 11.10 -19.65 -12.93
C LEU A 46 10.86 -19.41 -14.42
N ARG A 47 11.23 -18.23 -14.92
CA ARG A 47 11.16 -17.90 -16.35
C ARG A 47 12.05 -18.84 -17.17
N ASP A 48 13.26 -19.10 -16.70
CA ASP A 48 14.21 -19.95 -17.41
C ASP A 48 13.75 -21.43 -17.38
N ARG A 49 13.19 -21.91 -16.26
CA ARG A 49 12.52 -23.23 -16.18
C ARG A 49 11.34 -23.33 -17.15
N LEU A 50 10.53 -22.27 -17.26
CA LEU A 50 9.43 -22.23 -18.22
C LEU A 50 9.92 -22.29 -19.66
N ALA A 51 10.98 -21.54 -19.99
CA ALA A 51 11.59 -21.57 -21.32
C ALA A 51 12.11 -22.98 -21.67
N LEU A 52 12.70 -23.69 -20.71
CA LEU A 52 13.13 -25.08 -20.90
C LEU A 52 11.95 -26.02 -21.21
N LEU A 53 10.79 -25.86 -20.56
CA LEU A 53 9.60 -26.65 -20.87
C LEU A 53 9.08 -26.42 -22.28
N VAL A 54 9.14 -25.17 -22.75
CA VAL A 54 8.77 -24.79 -24.12
C VAL A 54 9.77 -25.40 -25.12
N MET A 55 11.08 -25.32 -24.85
CA MET A 55 12.12 -25.93 -25.69
C MET A 55 12.00 -27.45 -25.78
N LYS A 56 11.57 -28.11 -24.70
CA LYS A 56 11.27 -29.57 -24.68
C LYS A 56 9.99 -29.92 -25.46
N GLY A 57 9.25 -28.95 -25.99
CA GLY A 57 7.99 -29.17 -26.70
C GLY A 57 6.82 -29.57 -25.79
N GLN A 58 6.98 -29.50 -24.46
CA GLN A 58 5.95 -29.89 -23.52
C GLN A 58 4.84 -28.83 -23.38
N ILE A 59 5.14 -27.60 -23.77
CA ILE A 59 4.19 -26.48 -23.81
C ILE A 59 4.32 -25.79 -25.17
N PRO A 60 3.21 -25.51 -25.89
CA PRO A 60 3.28 -24.76 -27.12
C PRO A 60 3.72 -23.32 -26.84
N GLU A 61 4.71 -22.82 -27.56
CA GLU A 61 5.22 -21.45 -27.37
C GLU A 61 4.13 -20.38 -27.65
N ARG A 62 3.18 -20.70 -28.53
CA ARG A 62 2.04 -19.83 -28.88
C ARG A 62 0.80 -20.06 -28.01
N SER A 63 0.90 -20.94 -27.01
CA SER A 63 -0.19 -21.19 -26.08
C SER A 63 -0.53 -19.92 -25.29
N LEU A 64 -1.82 -19.76 -24.99
CA LEU A 64 -2.32 -18.61 -24.25
C LEU A 64 -1.73 -18.60 -22.83
N GLU A 65 -1.55 -19.80 -22.26
CA GLU A 65 -0.97 -20.08 -20.96
C GLU A 65 0.48 -19.60 -20.87
N HIS A 66 1.32 -19.99 -21.83
CA HIS A 66 2.71 -19.56 -21.88
C HIS A 66 2.80 -18.03 -21.95
N ARG A 67 1.99 -17.40 -22.80
CA ARG A 67 1.99 -15.94 -22.96
C ARG A 67 1.58 -15.22 -21.68
N ILE A 68 0.57 -15.73 -20.97
CA ILE A 68 0.10 -15.15 -19.71
C ILE A 68 1.15 -15.32 -18.61
N LEU A 69 1.73 -16.52 -18.48
CA LEU A 69 2.72 -16.79 -17.44
C LEU A 69 4.01 -15.99 -17.67
N CYS A 70 4.47 -15.89 -18.92
CA CYS A 70 5.58 -15.01 -19.30
C CYS A 70 5.27 -13.54 -18.99
N ARG A 71 4.05 -13.07 -19.26
CA ARG A 71 3.64 -11.69 -18.93
C ARG A 71 3.65 -11.46 -17.41
N LEU A 72 3.15 -12.41 -16.63
CA LEU A 72 3.16 -12.36 -15.17
C LEU A 72 4.58 -12.33 -14.61
N LEU A 73 5.44 -13.24 -15.06
CA LEU A 73 6.84 -13.32 -14.64
C LEU A 73 7.61 -12.04 -15.00
N ASN A 74 7.45 -11.55 -16.23
CA ASN A 74 8.10 -10.31 -16.64
C ASN A 74 7.59 -9.09 -15.87
N GLY A 75 6.29 -9.03 -15.58
CA GLY A 75 5.71 -7.99 -14.72
C GLY A 75 6.26 -8.05 -13.29
N ALA A 76 6.41 -9.24 -12.73
CA ALA A 76 7.01 -9.46 -11.41
C ALA A 76 8.51 -9.09 -11.39
N ILE A 77 9.27 -9.42 -12.43
CA ILE A 77 10.68 -9.05 -12.58
C ILE A 77 10.84 -7.53 -12.71
N GLN A 78 9.99 -6.89 -13.51
CA GLN A 78 10.07 -5.45 -13.72
C GLN A 78 9.74 -4.69 -12.42
N SER A 79 8.71 -5.13 -11.70
CA SER A 79 8.28 -4.52 -10.44
C SER A 79 9.25 -4.76 -9.28
N THR A 80 10.00 -5.88 -9.28
CA THR A 80 11.10 -6.09 -8.33
C THR A 80 12.35 -5.27 -8.66
N GLY A 81 12.60 -4.97 -9.93
CA GLY A 81 13.82 -4.29 -10.39
C GLY A 81 13.91 -2.79 -10.08
N THR A 82 12.77 -2.09 -9.97
CA THR A 82 12.75 -0.63 -9.77
C THR A 82 12.68 -0.20 -8.31
N PHE A 83 12.70 -1.13 -7.34
CA PHE A 83 12.52 -0.83 -5.91
C PHE A 83 11.22 -0.06 -5.58
N GLU A 84 10.29 0.02 -6.50
CA GLU A 84 9.06 0.78 -6.34
C GLU A 84 7.93 -0.17 -5.97
N ILE A 85 7.68 -0.31 -4.66
CA ILE A 85 6.45 -0.91 -4.10
C ILE A 85 5.21 -0.35 -4.83
N MET A 86 5.26 0.91 -5.27
CA MET A 86 4.20 1.55 -6.05
C MET A 86 4.00 0.94 -7.44
N GLN A 87 5.05 0.52 -8.14
CA GLN A 87 4.93 -0.16 -9.44
C GLN A 87 4.39 -1.58 -9.26
N PHE A 88 4.82 -2.29 -8.22
CA PHE A 88 4.25 -3.59 -7.86
C PHE A 88 2.76 -3.48 -7.49
N LEU A 89 2.41 -2.52 -6.64
CA LEU A 89 1.02 -2.22 -6.29
C LEU A 89 0.20 -1.78 -7.50
N ARG A 90 0.75 -0.97 -8.42
CA ARG A 90 0.07 -0.60 -9.69
C ARG A 90 -0.12 -1.80 -10.59
N PHE A 91 0.89 -2.67 -10.73
CA PHE A 91 0.79 -3.89 -11.51
C PHE A 91 -0.32 -4.79 -10.96
N ILE A 92 -0.35 -5.01 -9.64
CA ILE A 92 -1.39 -5.81 -8.98
C ILE A 92 -2.75 -5.11 -9.00
N ALA A 93 -2.83 -3.80 -8.81
CA ALA A 93 -4.09 -3.06 -8.85
C ALA A 93 -4.70 -3.06 -10.25
N ASN A 94 -3.87 -2.88 -11.28
CA ASN A 94 -4.29 -3.02 -12.68
C ASN A 94 -4.75 -4.44 -12.94
N TRP A 95 -4.02 -5.44 -12.43
CA TRP A 95 -4.39 -6.85 -12.55
C TRP A 95 -5.70 -7.19 -11.82
N SER A 96 -5.92 -6.64 -10.62
CA SER A 96 -7.12 -6.89 -9.83
C SER A 96 -8.34 -6.12 -10.34
N SER A 97 -8.12 -4.98 -11.01
CA SER A 97 -9.19 -4.17 -11.59
C SER A 97 -9.57 -4.64 -13.00
N ASP A 98 -8.68 -5.33 -13.71
CA ASP A 98 -8.94 -5.85 -15.04
C ASP A 98 -9.64 -7.23 -14.98
N GLN A 99 -10.95 -7.23 -15.22
CA GLN A 99 -11.75 -8.46 -15.25
C GLN A 99 -11.29 -9.44 -16.34
N ASN A 100 -10.67 -8.99 -17.42
CA ASN A 100 -10.15 -9.88 -18.46
C ASN A 100 -8.87 -10.56 -17.99
N ALA A 101 -7.97 -9.82 -17.33
CA ALA A 101 -6.75 -10.39 -16.73
C ALA A 101 -7.08 -11.43 -15.64
N GLN A 102 -8.12 -11.19 -14.84
CA GLN A 102 -8.62 -12.18 -13.86
C GLN A 102 -9.16 -13.44 -14.55
N LYS A 103 -9.98 -13.31 -15.59
CA LYS A 103 -10.51 -14.44 -16.35
C LYS A 103 -9.40 -15.25 -17.01
N ASP A 104 -8.36 -14.59 -17.49
CA ASP A 104 -7.20 -15.21 -18.10
C ASP A 104 -6.39 -16.04 -17.08
N VAL A 105 -6.19 -15.53 -15.86
CA VAL A 105 -5.56 -16.30 -14.77
C VAL A 105 -6.44 -17.46 -14.31
N ASP A 106 -7.74 -17.25 -14.17
CA ASP A 106 -8.67 -18.33 -13.83
C ASP A 106 -8.66 -19.42 -14.90
N ARG A 107 -8.52 -19.06 -16.17
CA ARG A 107 -8.38 -20.02 -17.27
C ARG A 107 -7.09 -20.83 -17.14
N VAL A 108 -5.96 -20.17 -16.83
CA VAL A 108 -4.67 -20.85 -16.59
C VAL A 108 -4.76 -21.76 -15.36
N LEU A 109 -5.35 -21.31 -14.25
CA LEU A 109 -5.54 -22.10 -13.03
C LEU A 109 -6.45 -23.32 -13.27
N LYS A 110 -7.51 -23.17 -14.06
CA LYS A 110 -8.39 -24.28 -14.45
C LYS A 110 -7.69 -25.28 -15.37
N HIS A 111 -6.94 -24.79 -16.37
CA HIS A 111 -6.15 -25.65 -17.26
C HIS A 111 -5.08 -26.43 -16.51
N MET A 112 -4.42 -25.80 -15.54
CA MET A 112 -3.44 -26.45 -14.68
C MET A 112 -3.99 -27.64 -13.91
N ARG A 113 -5.22 -27.55 -13.39
CA ARG A 113 -5.83 -28.66 -12.63
C ARG A 113 -6.00 -29.92 -13.48
N GLY A 114 -6.06 -29.80 -14.81
CA GLY A 114 -6.17 -30.90 -15.75
C GLY A 114 -4.87 -31.24 -16.50
N HIS A 115 -3.77 -30.51 -16.29
CA HIS A 115 -2.54 -30.70 -17.05
C HIS A 115 -1.69 -31.83 -16.46
N GLU A 116 -1.28 -32.79 -17.28
CA GLU A 116 -0.50 -33.96 -16.84
C GLU A 116 0.93 -33.61 -16.44
N ASN A 117 1.48 -32.52 -16.98
CA ASN A 117 2.86 -32.11 -16.72
C ASN A 117 3.03 -31.54 -15.30
N ALA A 118 3.65 -32.32 -14.42
CA ALA A 118 3.92 -31.93 -13.04
C ALA A 118 4.89 -30.73 -12.95
N GLU A 119 5.88 -30.65 -13.84
CA GLU A 119 6.90 -29.58 -13.84
C GLU A 119 6.26 -28.23 -14.20
N TYR A 120 5.30 -28.21 -15.12
CA TYR A 120 4.53 -27.00 -15.43
C TYR A 120 3.68 -26.53 -14.24
N ARG A 121 2.96 -27.44 -13.58
CA ARG A 121 2.14 -27.11 -12.41
C ARG A 121 2.98 -26.51 -11.27
N GLU A 122 4.15 -27.07 -11.04
CA GLU A 122 5.09 -26.58 -10.02
C GLU A 122 5.55 -25.15 -10.31
N ILE A 123 5.97 -24.85 -11.55
CA ILE A 123 6.43 -23.50 -11.93
C ILE A 123 5.34 -22.46 -11.70
N VAL A 124 4.11 -22.77 -12.11
CA VAL A 124 3.00 -21.83 -11.97
C VAL A 124 2.63 -21.66 -10.50
N GLN A 125 2.57 -22.74 -9.72
CA GLN A 125 2.33 -22.67 -8.28
C GLN A 125 3.40 -21.80 -7.59
N GLU A 126 4.68 -22.04 -7.86
CA GLU A 126 5.78 -21.27 -7.27
C GLU A 126 5.71 -19.78 -7.71
N THR A 127 5.30 -19.50 -8.95
CA THR A 127 5.07 -18.14 -9.44
C THR A 127 3.99 -17.42 -8.63
N PHE A 128 2.85 -18.07 -8.39
CA PHE A 128 1.76 -17.48 -7.60
C PHE A 128 2.13 -17.35 -6.12
N GLU A 129 2.82 -18.34 -5.55
CA GLU A 129 3.28 -18.30 -4.16
C GLU A 129 4.26 -17.16 -3.92
N LEU A 130 5.26 -16.99 -4.80
CA LEU A 130 6.22 -15.88 -4.71
C LEU A 130 5.52 -14.52 -4.82
N THR A 131 4.62 -14.38 -5.79
CA THR A 131 3.86 -13.15 -5.99
C THR A 131 2.98 -12.85 -4.76
N SER A 132 2.34 -13.86 -4.18
CA SER A 132 1.54 -13.72 -2.96
C SER A 132 2.38 -13.35 -1.73
N GLN A 133 3.56 -13.96 -1.58
CA GLN A 133 4.48 -13.65 -0.49
C GLN A 133 4.97 -12.20 -0.57
N MET A 134 5.36 -11.74 -1.76
CA MET A 134 5.71 -10.35 -2.01
C MET A 134 4.55 -9.41 -1.66
N PHE A 135 3.34 -9.71 -2.15
CA PHE A 135 2.16 -8.90 -1.86
C PHE A 135 1.85 -8.81 -0.37
N LYS A 136 1.88 -9.93 0.35
CA LYS A 136 1.68 -9.93 1.79
C LYS A 136 2.74 -9.10 2.48
N ARG A 137 4.01 -9.25 2.14
CA ARG A 137 5.11 -8.50 2.75
C ARG A 137 4.96 -6.99 2.56
N ASP A 138 4.72 -6.57 1.32
CA ASP A 138 4.73 -5.15 0.96
C ASP A 138 3.44 -4.45 1.43
N THR A 139 2.31 -5.15 1.41
CA THR A 139 1.02 -4.60 1.85
C THR A 139 0.82 -4.71 3.37
N TRP A 140 1.51 -5.62 4.06
CA TRP A 140 1.41 -5.75 5.52
C TRP A 140 1.85 -4.47 6.23
N LEU A 141 2.94 -3.86 5.78
CA LEU A 141 3.42 -2.59 6.31
C LEU A 141 2.42 -1.46 6.05
N LEU A 142 1.85 -1.44 4.84
CA LEU A 142 0.80 -0.51 4.45
C LEU A 142 -0.43 -0.63 5.35
N PHE A 143 -0.98 -1.83 5.53
CA PHE A 143 -2.15 -2.07 6.37
C PHE A 143 -1.86 -1.87 7.86
N ARG A 144 -0.66 -2.21 8.35
CA ARG A 144 -0.37 -2.11 9.78
C ARG A 144 0.00 -0.71 10.24
N VAL A 145 0.61 0.10 9.36
CA VAL A 145 1.03 1.48 9.68
C VAL A 145 0.06 2.51 9.14
N ILE A 146 -0.35 2.43 7.87
CA ILE A 146 -1.19 3.48 7.26
C ILE A 146 -2.63 3.40 7.75
N TYR A 147 -3.22 2.21 7.85
CA TYR A 147 -4.62 2.06 8.30
C TYR A 147 -4.91 2.70 9.67
N PRO A 148 -4.12 2.46 10.75
CA PRO A 148 -4.42 3.10 12.04
C PRO A 148 -4.25 4.62 12.00
N ILE A 149 -3.29 5.13 11.22
CA ILE A 149 -3.09 6.58 11.02
C ILE A 149 -4.31 7.18 10.32
N LEU A 150 -4.73 6.57 9.20
CA LEU A 150 -5.90 7.01 8.43
C LEU A 150 -7.17 6.99 9.30
N LYS A 151 -7.37 5.93 10.08
CA LYS A 151 -8.50 5.78 11.00
C LYS A 151 -8.52 6.86 12.08
N LYS A 152 -7.36 7.21 12.64
CA LYS A 152 -7.24 8.32 13.60
C LYS A 152 -7.55 9.67 12.94
N LEU A 153 -7.05 9.89 11.72
CA LEU A 153 -7.24 11.13 10.98
C LEU A 153 -8.71 11.36 10.61
N VAL A 154 -9.39 10.32 10.11
CA VAL A 154 -10.84 10.35 9.85
C VAL A 154 -11.65 10.63 11.13
N ARG A 155 -11.25 10.05 12.26
CA ARG A 155 -11.90 10.33 13.55
C ARG A 155 -11.74 11.80 13.95
N HIS A 156 -10.55 12.36 13.81
CA HIS A 156 -10.31 13.79 14.10
C HIS A 156 -11.09 14.72 13.18
N LEU A 157 -11.14 14.42 11.88
CA LEU A 157 -11.95 15.17 10.92
C LEU A 157 -13.44 15.16 11.29
N LYS A 158 -13.97 13.99 11.68
CA LYS A 158 -15.36 13.88 12.17
C LYS A 158 -15.59 14.73 13.41
N SER A 159 -14.67 14.72 14.39
CA SER A 159 -14.83 15.56 15.59
C SER A 159 -14.80 17.05 15.27
N LEU A 160 -13.93 17.49 14.34
CA LEU A 160 -13.85 18.88 13.92
C LEU A 160 -15.14 19.34 13.21
N LEU A 161 -15.72 18.49 12.38
CA LEU A 161 -17.01 18.78 11.72
C LEU A 161 -18.16 18.91 12.74
N VAL A 162 -18.18 18.10 13.78
CA VAL A 162 -19.19 18.20 14.86
C VAL A 162 -19.02 19.51 15.63
N LEU A 163 -17.79 19.89 15.96
CA LEU A 163 -17.48 21.15 16.63
C LEU A 163 -17.87 22.35 15.77
N GLN A 164 -17.57 22.31 14.47
CA GLN A 164 -17.94 23.38 13.54
C GLN A 164 -19.47 23.55 13.48
N ARG A 165 -20.24 22.45 13.41
CA ARG A 165 -21.71 22.49 13.46
C ARG A 165 -22.27 22.97 14.80
N ALA A 166 -21.59 22.67 15.92
CA ALA A 166 -21.98 23.16 17.24
C ALA A 166 -21.75 24.67 17.34
N TRP A 167 -20.60 25.16 16.88
CA TRP A 167 -20.26 26.58 16.88
C TRP A 167 -21.24 27.40 16.03
N ILE A 168 -21.59 26.92 14.82
CA ILE A 168 -22.61 27.57 13.96
C ILE A 168 -23.99 27.64 14.63
N ARG A 169 -24.36 26.65 15.46
CA ARG A 169 -25.63 26.70 16.20
C ARG A 169 -25.59 27.75 17.32
N VAL A 170 -24.48 27.82 18.05
CA VAL A 170 -24.30 28.80 19.13
C VAL A 170 -24.33 30.23 18.57
N THR A 171 -23.62 30.50 17.47
CA THR A 171 -23.61 31.84 16.86
C THR A 171 -25.00 32.29 16.41
N ARG A 172 -25.79 31.40 15.80
CA ARG A 172 -27.19 31.71 15.43
C ARG A 172 -28.09 32.00 16.63
N VAL A 173 -27.92 31.27 17.74
CA VAL A 173 -28.70 31.51 18.96
C VAL A 173 -28.35 32.87 19.56
N VAL A 174 -27.07 33.20 19.65
CA VAL A 174 -26.59 34.50 20.17
C VAL A 174 -27.08 35.65 19.28
N GLU A 175 -27.04 35.49 17.96
CA GLU A 175 -27.53 36.49 17.01
C GLU A 175 -29.05 36.70 17.13
N ALA A 176 -29.82 35.62 17.28
CA ALA A 176 -31.27 35.69 17.52
C ALA A 176 -31.59 36.39 18.86
N GLU A 177 -30.87 36.08 19.93
CA GLU A 177 -31.07 36.71 21.24
C GLU A 177 -30.76 38.21 21.21
N ASN A 178 -29.69 38.60 20.52
CA ASN A 178 -29.32 40.02 20.34
C ASN A 178 -30.39 40.80 19.55
N VAL A 179 -30.99 40.19 18.53
CA VAL A 179 -32.08 40.80 17.75
C VAL A 179 -33.35 40.98 18.59
N VAL A 180 -33.70 40.01 19.44
CA VAL A 180 -34.85 40.13 20.35
C VAL A 180 -34.60 41.24 21.38
N ARG A 181 -33.40 41.27 21.96
CA ARG A 181 -33.03 42.25 22.99
C ARG A 181 -33.00 43.69 22.44
N SER A 182 -32.56 43.88 21.19
CA SER A 182 -32.58 45.21 20.54
C SER A 182 -34.00 45.70 20.26
N ARG A 183 -34.91 44.81 19.82
CA ARG A 183 -36.33 45.15 19.62
C ARG A 183 -37.02 45.52 20.93
N LEU A 184 -36.79 44.77 22.00
CA LEU A 184 -37.36 45.09 23.33
C LEU A 184 -36.91 46.45 23.84
N ARG A 185 -35.64 46.82 23.64
CA ARG A 185 -35.14 48.16 24.00
C ARG A 185 -35.78 49.27 23.18
N ALA A 186 -35.97 49.05 21.87
CA ALA A 186 -36.63 50.01 21.00
C ALA A 186 -38.10 50.25 21.41
N PHE A 187 -38.82 49.18 21.78
CA PHE A 187 -40.18 49.30 22.32
C PHE A 187 -40.24 50.05 23.66
N ALA A 188 -39.31 49.77 24.57
CA ALA A 188 -39.25 50.44 25.87
C ALA A 188 -38.94 51.94 25.79
N MET A 189 -38.27 52.41 24.72
CA MET A 189 -38.01 53.84 24.49
C MET A 189 -39.18 54.56 23.78
N ALA A 190 -40.13 53.82 23.21
CA ALA A 190 -41.27 54.38 22.50
C ALA A 190 -42.50 54.60 23.40
N GLN A 191 -42.47 54.12 24.65
CA GLN A 191 -43.44 54.38 25.71
C GLN A 191 -42.96 55.52 26.60
#